data_AF-A0A5Q4FS55-F1
#
_entry.id   AF-A0A5Q4FS55-F1
#
_cell.length_a   1.000
_cell.length_b   1.000
_cell.length_c   1.000
_cell.angle_alpha   90.00
_cell.angle_beta   90.00
_cell.angle_gamma   90.00
#
_symmetry.space_group_name_H-M   'P 1'
#
loop_
_entity.id
_entity.type
_entity.pdbx_description
1 polymer ?
#
loop_
_entity_poly.entity_id
_entity_poly.type
_entity_poly.pdbx_seq_one_letter_code
_entity_poly.pdbx_strand_id
1 'polypeptide(L)'
;MDTLRTQERLGQHEVARRTDRHEHEDALHDAEQQRDQQGHRGSGWGDGVVSARTIGQRRTTVSRPTVRRAPARSSNVVALGSPSLRHIGLVFLGGTVGAVARVAFATWFPVTVGAYPWTTFAENVTGAFLLAAVLTVIAAHRSLDPNVRLLVGTGTLGAFTTYSTLAVEVTDLLAAGRVGTVVLYSVGSLGAGILAALAGITVGHRLVGGGNGSAGDGAA
;
A
#
# COMPACT_ATOMS: atom_id res chain seq x y z
N MET A 1 37.77 -26.06 -52.57
CA MET A 1 36.96 -27.12 -51.91
C MET A 1 36.70 -26.85 -50.41
N ASP A 2 37.38 -25.91 -49.76
CA ASP A 2 37.31 -25.72 -48.30
C ASP A 2 36.15 -24.83 -47.82
N THR A 3 35.65 -23.95 -48.68
CA THR A 3 34.57 -23.00 -48.36
C THR A 3 33.19 -23.65 -48.28
N LEU A 4 32.93 -24.72 -49.04
CA LEU A 4 31.65 -25.44 -49.04
C LEU A 4 31.44 -26.24 -47.73
N ARG A 5 32.51 -26.84 -47.19
CA ARG A 5 32.45 -27.59 -45.92
C ARG A 5 32.20 -26.69 -44.71
N THR A 6 32.60 -25.41 -44.80
CA THR A 6 32.40 -24.43 -43.73
C THR A 6 30.95 -23.93 -43.70
N GLN A 7 30.33 -23.76 -44.87
CA GLN A 7 28.92 -23.37 -44.98
C GLN A 7 27.97 -24.48 -44.48
N GLU A 8 28.25 -25.75 -44.78
CA GLU A 8 27.46 -26.88 -44.24
C GLU A 8 27.53 -26.97 -42.71
N ARG A 9 28.71 -26.78 -42.11
CA ARG A 9 28.86 -26.80 -40.64
C ARG A 9 28.10 -25.68 -39.95
N LEU A 10 28.07 -24.48 -40.53
CA LEU A 10 27.33 -23.34 -39.97
C LEU A 10 25.82 -23.57 -40.06
N GLY A 11 25.33 -24.12 -41.18
CA GLY A 11 23.92 -24.50 -41.33
C GLY A 11 23.48 -25.56 -40.33
N GLN A 12 24.30 -26.60 -40.10
CA GLN A 12 24.01 -27.65 -39.12
C GLN A 12 23.98 -27.15 -37.68
N HIS A 13 24.88 -26.22 -37.32
CA HIS A 13 24.87 -25.59 -35.99
C HIS A 13 23.66 -24.69 -35.76
N GLU A 14 23.15 -24.02 -36.79
CA GLU A 14 21.98 -23.15 -36.66
C GLU A 14 20.68 -23.94 -36.58
N VAL A 15 20.59 -25.07 -37.29
CA VAL A 15 19.46 -26.01 -37.18
C VAL A 15 19.41 -26.64 -35.79
N ALA A 16 20.56 -27.07 -35.24
CA ALA A 16 20.62 -27.61 -33.87
C ALA A 16 20.15 -26.59 -32.82
N ARG A 17 20.55 -25.31 -32.93
CA ARG A 17 20.09 -24.25 -32.03
C ARG A 17 18.59 -23.96 -32.12
N ARG A 18 17.98 -24.16 -33.29
CA ARG A 18 16.52 -23.97 -33.45
C ARG A 18 15.74 -25.10 -32.81
N THR A 19 16.22 -26.33 -32.92
CA THR A 19 15.61 -27.49 -32.25
C THR A 19 15.68 -27.36 -30.73
N ASP A 20 16.85 -27.03 -30.18
CA ASP A 20 17.03 -26.85 -28.72
C ASP A 20 16.12 -25.73 -28.17
N ARG A 21 15.91 -24.66 -28.95
CA ARG A 21 15.03 -23.56 -28.55
C ARG A 21 13.55 -23.97 -28.53
N HIS A 22 13.10 -24.73 -29.52
CA HIS A 22 11.72 -25.22 -29.55
C HIS A 22 11.45 -26.21 -28.41
N GLU A 23 12.38 -27.12 -28.11
CA GLU A 23 12.24 -28.04 -26.98
C GLU A 23 12.20 -27.32 -25.63
N HIS A 24 12.93 -26.22 -25.49
CA HIS A 24 12.90 -25.40 -24.27
C HIS A 24 11.59 -24.62 -24.12
N GLU A 25 11.03 -24.09 -25.21
CA GLU A 25 9.75 -23.37 -25.20
C GLU A 25 8.57 -24.33 -24.91
N ASP A 26 8.60 -25.56 -25.43
CA ASP A 26 7.59 -26.58 -25.15
C ASP A 26 7.62 -27.03 -23.68
N ALA A 27 8.82 -27.21 -23.10
CA ALA A 27 8.99 -27.58 -21.70
C ALA A 27 8.48 -26.51 -20.72
N LEU A 28 8.56 -25.22 -21.09
CA LEU A 28 8.02 -24.13 -20.29
C LEU A 28 6.49 -24.08 -20.33
N HIS A 29 5.89 -24.32 -21.50
CA HIS A 29 4.43 -24.40 -21.64
C HIS A 29 3.82 -25.59 -20.88
N ASP A 30 4.50 -26.74 -20.88
CA ASP A 30 4.09 -27.90 -20.08
C ASP A 30 4.18 -27.63 -18.57
N ALA A 31 5.22 -26.91 -18.12
CA ALA A 31 5.39 -26.54 -16.71
C ALA A 31 4.33 -25.52 -16.24
N GLU A 32 3.93 -24.58 -17.09
CA GLU A 32 2.83 -23.64 -16.81
C GLU A 32 1.47 -24.37 -16.74
N GLN A 33 1.17 -25.26 -17.69
CA GLN A 33 -0.08 -26.04 -17.66
C GLN A 33 -0.19 -26.95 -16.42
N GLN A 34 0.92 -27.53 -15.96
CA GLN A 34 0.93 -28.36 -14.75
C GLN A 34 0.68 -27.52 -13.48
N ARG A 35 1.17 -26.27 -13.42
CA ARG A 35 0.90 -25.35 -12.30
C ARG A 35 -0.57 -24.97 -12.21
N ASP A 36 -1.21 -24.68 -13.34
CA ASP A 36 -2.63 -24.31 -13.37
C ASP A 36 -3.54 -25.48 -12.98
N GLN A 37 -3.20 -26.70 -13.38
CA GLN A 37 -3.94 -27.90 -12.98
C GLN A 37 -3.80 -28.25 -11.50
N GLN A 38 -2.65 -27.95 -10.87
CA GLN A 38 -2.46 -28.17 -9.43
C GLN A 38 -3.17 -27.12 -8.57
N GLY A 39 -3.34 -25.89 -9.07
CA GLY A 39 -4.08 -24.82 -8.38
C GLY A 39 -5.58 -25.08 -8.16
N HIS A 40 -6.16 -26.08 -8.82
CA HIS A 40 -7.58 -26.43 -8.70
C HIS A 40 -7.88 -27.71 -7.90
N ARG A 41 -6.86 -28.41 -7.36
CA ARG A 41 -7.04 -29.68 -6.62
C ARG A 41 -6.76 -29.61 -5.11
N GLY A 42 -6.98 -28.45 -4.47
CA GLY A 42 -6.63 -28.25 -3.06
C GLY A 42 -7.61 -27.43 -2.23
N SER A 43 -8.84 -27.92 -2.01
CA SER A 43 -9.65 -27.55 -0.83
C SER A 43 -10.80 -28.54 -0.58
N GLY A 44 -10.48 -29.83 -0.50
CA GLY A 44 -11.38 -30.83 0.06
C GLY A 44 -11.39 -30.74 1.59
N TRP A 45 -12.23 -29.88 2.16
CA TRP A 45 -12.59 -29.98 3.58
C TRP A 45 -13.41 -31.25 3.78
N GLY A 46 -12.73 -32.34 4.10
CA GLY A 46 -13.33 -33.61 4.47
C GLY A 46 -13.87 -33.52 5.90
N ASP A 47 -15.16 -33.25 6.02
CA ASP A 47 -15.88 -33.38 7.28
C ASP A 47 -16.15 -34.87 7.56
N GLY A 48 -15.27 -35.45 8.37
CA GLY A 48 -15.45 -36.76 8.97
C GLY A 48 -16.64 -36.77 9.91
N VAL A 49 -17.75 -37.35 9.46
CA VAL A 49 -18.92 -37.64 10.29
C VAL A 49 -18.58 -38.79 11.23
N VAL A 50 -18.21 -38.46 12.47
CA VAL A 50 -18.07 -39.43 13.56
C VAL A 50 -19.47 -39.78 14.07
N SER A 51 -19.88 -41.03 13.80
CA SER A 51 -21.07 -41.67 14.33
C SER A 51 -20.93 -41.90 15.84
N ALA A 52 -21.70 -41.16 16.65
CA ALA A 52 -21.84 -41.38 18.08
C ALA A 52 -23.14 -42.15 18.36
N ARG A 53 -22.95 -43.36 18.90
CA ARG A 53 -23.99 -44.30 19.32
C ARG A 53 -24.87 -43.75 20.45
N THR A 54 -26.16 -44.03 20.28
CA THR A 54 -27.26 -44.20 21.25
C THR A 54 -26.86 -44.41 22.71
N ILE A 55 -27.21 -43.47 23.60
CA ILE A 55 -27.50 -43.73 25.02
C ILE A 55 -28.64 -42.79 25.49
N GLY A 56 -29.76 -43.40 25.91
CA GLY A 56 -30.62 -42.93 27.01
C GLY A 56 -31.40 -41.61 26.85
N GLN A 57 -32.58 -41.67 26.23
CA GLN A 57 -33.61 -40.62 26.37
C GLN A 57 -34.17 -40.62 27.82
N ARG A 58 -33.73 -39.66 28.65
CA ARG A 58 -34.53 -39.14 29.77
C ARG A 58 -35.18 -37.84 29.33
N ARG A 59 -36.51 -37.83 29.23
CA ARG A 59 -37.32 -36.63 29.02
C ARG A 59 -37.19 -35.73 30.25
N THR A 60 -36.32 -34.75 30.19
CA THR A 60 -36.42 -33.53 31.01
C THR A 60 -37.05 -32.46 30.13
N THR A 61 -38.24 -32.00 30.50
CA THR A 61 -38.92 -30.84 29.92
C THR A 61 -38.09 -29.59 30.18
N VAL A 62 -37.18 -29.28 29.25
CA VAL A 62 -36.45 -28.01 29.24
C VAL A 62 -37.38 -26.93 28.68
N SER A 63 -37.83 -26.05 29.56
CA SER A 63 -38.51 -24.81 29.21
C SER A 63 -37.63 -24.01 28.24
N ARG A 64 -38.12 -23.78 27.02
CA ARG A 64 -37.42 -23.02 25.98
C ARG A 64 -37.10 -21.62 26.51
N PRO A 65 -35.83 -21.22 26.61
CA PRO A 65 -35.52 -19.80 26.77
C PRO A 65 -35.98 -19.12 25.48
N THR A 66 -36.88 -18.16 25.60
CA THR A 66 -37.18 -17.20 24.54
C THR A 66 -35.89 -16.45 24.26
N VAL A 67 -35.12 -16.94 23.27
CA VAL A 67 -34.00 -16.18 22.69
C VAL A 67 -34.63 -14.97 22.04
N ARG A 68 -34.74 -13.89 22.81
CA ARG A 68 -35.06 -12.56 22.33
C ARG A 68 -34.03 -12.26 21.24
N ARG A 69 -34.48 -12.32 19.98
CA ARG A 69 -33.65 -12.02 18.81
C ARG A 69 -32.89 -10.73 19.12
N ALA A 70 -31.56 -10.83 19.20
CA ALA A 70 -30.72 -9.65 19.25
C ALA A 70 -31.11 -8.78 18.04
N PRO A 71 -31.32 -7.46 18.22
CA PRO A 71 -31.56 -6.59 17.09
C PRO A 71 -30.44 -6.81 16.09
N ALA A 72 -30.78 -7.02 14.82
CA ALA A 72 -29.82 -7.16 13.74
C ALA A 72 -28.83 -6.00 13.86
N ARG A 73 -27.56 -6.31 14.15
CA ARG A 73 -26.48 -5.32 14.10
C ARG A 73 -26.57 -4.72 12.71
N SER A 74 -26.96 -3.45 12.61
CA SER A 74 -26.77 -2.68 11.40
C SER A 74 -25.27 -2.78 11.11
N SER A 75 -24.93 -3.57 10.09
CA SER A 75 -23.62 -3.47 9.49
C SER A 75 -23.55 -2.02 9.00
N ASN A 76 -22.84 -1.18 9.74
CA ASN A 76 -22.47 0.15 9.30
C ASN A 76 -21.44 -0.03 8.18
N VAL A 77 -21.85 -0.68 7.09
CA VAL A 77 -21.17 -0.54 5.82
C VAL A 77 -21.44 0.91 5.48
N VAL A 78 -20.42 1.76 5.70
CA VAL A 78 -20.43 3.12 5.17
C VAL A 78 -20.62 2.93 3.67
N ALA A 79 -21.85 3.13 3.19
CA ALA A 79 -22.17 3.10 1.79
C ALA A 79 -21.42 4.27 1.17
N LEU A 80 -20.20 4.02 0.69
CA LEU A 80 -19.43 4.97 -0.06
C LEU A 80 -20.23 5.20 -1.34
N GLY A 81 -20.94 6.33 -1.41
CA GLY A 81 -21.55 6.78 -2.66
C GLY A 81 -20.50 6.72 -3.76
N SER A 82 -20.92 6.40 -4.99
CA SER A 82 -19.98 6.31 -6.11
C SER A 82 -19.18 7.62 -6.22
N PRO A 83 -17.84 7.56 -6.16
CA PRO A 83 -17.04 8.76 -6.25
C PRO A 83 -17.30 9.41 -7.61
N SER A 84 -17.73 10.68 -7.61
CA SER A 84 -17.91 11.41 -8.87
C SER A 84 -16.60 11.42 -9.66
N LEU A 85 -16.69 11.41 -10.99
CA LEU A 85 -15.51 11.40 -11.88
C LEU A 85 -14.57 12.59 -11.59
N ARG A 86 -15.13 13.71 -11.15
CA ARG A 86 -14.37 14.88 -10.71
C ARG A 86 -13.50 14.60 -9.49
N HIS A 87 -14.02 13.90 -8.48
CA HIS A 87 -13.22 13.52 -7.31
C HIS A 87 -12.08 12.57 -7.69
N ILE A 88 -12.34 11.61 -8.58
CA ILE A 88 -11.32 10.70 -9.10
C ILE A 88 -10.24 11.50 -9.84
N GLY A 89 -10.64 12.43 -10.71
CA GLY A 89 -9.70 13.29 -11.45
C GLY A 89 -8.80 14.13 -10.55
N LEU A 90 -9.34 14.65 -9.43
CA LEU A 90 -8.55 15.41 -8.45
C LEU A 90 -7.52 14.53 -7.74
N VAL A 91 -7.92 13.34 -7.29
CA VAL A 91 -6.99 12.39 -6.65
C VAL A 91 -5.92 11.93 -7.64
N PHE A 92 -6.30 11.68 -8.90
CA PHE A 92 -5.37 11.33 -9.97
C PHE A 92 -4.34 12.42 -10.20
N LEU A 93 -4.78 13.67 -10.44
CA LEU A 93 -3.89 14.80 -10.69
C LEU A 93 -2.95 15.04 -9.51
N GLY A 94 -3.50 15.08 -8.29
CA GLY A 94 -2.70 15.25 -7.09
C GLY A 94 -1.71 14.11 -6.91
N GLY A 95 -2.17 12.87 -7.09
CA GLY A 95 -1.35 11.66 -6.98
C GLY A 95 -0.20 11.62 -7.96
N THR A 96 -0.41 12.04 -9.22
CA THR A 96 0.67 12.19 -10.20
C THR A 96 1.72 13.18 -9.72
N VAL A 97 1.31 14.36 -9.25
CA VAL A 97 2.24 15.37 -8.72
C VAL A 97 3.04 14.82 -7.52
N GLY A 98 2.37 14.16 -6.58
CA GLY A 98 3.01 13.57 -5.41
C GLY A 98 4.01 12.46 -5.75
N ALA A 99 3.62 11.56 -6.66
CA ALA A 99 4.49 10.47 -7.10
C ALA A 99 5.71 10.98 -7.87
N VAL A 100 5.55 11.97 -8.75
CA VAL A 100 6.67 12.61 -9.46
C VAL A 100 7.60 13.31 -8.48
N ALA A 101 7.07 14.04 -7.50
CA ALA A 101 7.87 14.71 -6.48
C ALA A 101 8.71 13.70 -5.66
N ARG A 102 8.11 12.58 -5.27
CA ARG A 102 8.81 11.48 -4.59
C ARG A 102 9.93 10.89 -5.47
N VAL A 103 9.64 10.60 -6.74
CA VAL A 103 10.66 10.09 -7.67
C VAL A 103 11.80 11.09 -7.86
N ALA A 104 11.49 12.38 -8.01
CA ALA A 104 12.50 13.42 -8.13
C ALA A 104 13.37 13.52 -6.87
N PHE A 105 12.76 13.47 -5.69
CA PHE A 105 13.47 13.54 -4.41
C PHE A 105 14.39 12.33 -4.22
N ALA A 106 13.89 11.11 -4.47
CA ALA A 106 14.69 9.89 -4.48
C ALA A 106 15.86 9.92 -5.48
N THR A 107 15.68 10.58 -6.63
CA THR A 107 16.70 10.72 -7.67
C THR A 107 17.78 11.73 -7.28
N TRP A 108 17.41 12.87 -6.68
CA TRP A 108 18.36 13.90 -6.24
C TRP A 108 19.12 13.49 -4.98
N PHE A 109 18.52 12.62 -4.17
CA PHE A 109 19.07 12.17 -2.90
C PHE A 109 19.16 10.63 -2.86
N PRO A 110 20.01 10.02 -3.68
CA PRO A 110 20.12 8.56 -3.73
C PRO A 110 20.76 8.02 -2.44
N VAL A 111 20.30 6.84 -2.01
CA VAL A 111 20.84 6.12 -0.85
C VAL A 111 21.35 4.76 -1.29
N THR A 112 22.53 4.36 -0.80
CA THR A 112 23.08 3.04 -1.05
C THR A 112 22.25 1.95 -0.37
N VAL A 113 22.02 0.84 -1.06
CA VAL A 113 21.31 -0.33 -0.51
C VAL A 113 21.98 -0.80 0.78
N GLY A 114 21.17 -1.01 1.82
CA GLY A 114 21.62 -1.41 3.15
C GLY A 114 22.18 -0.26 4.02
N ALA A 115 22.24 0.98 3.53
CA ALA A 115 22.48 2.15 4.38
C ALA A 115 21.17 2.61 5.05
N TYR A 116 21.25 3.58 5.97
CA TYR A 116 20.06 4.16 6.58
C TYR A 116 19.22 4.90 5.51
N PRO A 117 17.94 4.55 5.29
CA PRO A 117 17.13 5.10 4.19
C PRO A 117 16.60 6.51 4.50
N TRP A 118 17.51 7.47 4.58
CA TRP A 118 17.18 8.83 5.02
C TRP A 118 16.27 9.59 4.05
N THR A 119 16.30 9.25 2.76
CA THR A 119 15.47 9.93 1.74
C THR A 119 14.00 9.60 1.93
N THR A 120 13.65 8.31 2.01
CA THR A 120 12.27 7.89 2.32
C THR A 120 11.84 8.28 3.72
N PHE A 121 12.75 8.26 4.70
CA PHE A 121 12.50 8.85 6.01
C PHE A 121 12.06 10.33 5.90
N ALA A 122 12.81 11.14 5.16
CA ALA A 122 12.54 12.57 4.99
C ALA A 122 11.23 12.82 4.22
N GLU A 123 10.95 12.07 3.16
CA GLU A 123 9.68 12.12 2.42
C GLU A 123 8.49 11.88 3.36
N ASN A 124 8.56 10.81 4.14
CA ASN A 124 7.47 10.44 5.05
C ASN A 124 7.28 11.45 6.19
N VAL A 125 8.36 11.92 6.80
CA VAL A 125 8.31 12.88 7.93
C VAL A 125 7.82 14.25 7.45
N THR A 126 8.37 14.77 6.34
CA THR A 126 7.94 16.05 5.77
C THR A 126 6.50 15.98 5.25
N GLY A 127 6.13 14.88 4.58
CA GLY A 127 4.78 14.62 4.12
C GLY A 127 3.77 14.55 5.27
N ALA A 128 4.10 13.87 6.37
CA ALA A 128 3.25 13.81 7.57
C ALA A 128 3.03 15.20 8.20
N PHE A 129 4.09 16.00 8.32
CA PHE A 129 3.99 17.39 8.78
C PHE A 129 3.06 18.22 7.90
N LEU A 130 3.33 18.24 6.58
CA LEU A 130 2.57 19.03 5.62
C LEU A 130 1.10 18.60 5.57
N LEU A 131 0.84 17.29 5.58
CA LEU A 131 -0.51 16.75 5.52
C LEU A 131 -1.31 17.19 6.74
N ALA A 132 -0.72 17.05 7.93
CA ALA A 132 -1.38 17.45 9.15
C ALA A 132 -1.64 18.97 9.22
N ALA A 133 -0.69 19.79 8.79
CA ALA A 133 -0.85 21.25 8.72
C ALA A 133 -1.96 21.65 7.74
N VAL A 134 -1.92 21.14 6.50
CA VAL A 134 -2.89 21.44 5.46
C VAL A 134 -4.29 21.01 5.87
N LEU A 135 -4.46 19.80 6.40
CA LEU A 135 -5.76 19.31 6.83
C LEU A 135 -6.31 20.12 8.01
N THR A 136 -5.45 20.59 8.91
CA THR A 136 -5.85 21.47 10.03
C THR A 136 -6.36 22.81 9.51
N VAL A 137 -5.66 23.43 8.57
CA VAL A 137 -6.08 24.70 7.95
C VAL A 137 -7.40 24.54 7.19
N ILE A 138 -7.55 23.45 6.42
CA ILE A 138 -8.77 23.14 5.68
C ILE A 138 -9.95 22.93 6.64
N ALA A 139 -9.74 22.17 7.72
CA ALA A 139 -10.81 21.89 8.69
C ALA A 139 -11.29 23.15 9.43
N ALA A 140 -10.41 24.13 9.63
CA ALA A 140 -10.76 25.36 10.33
C ALA A 140 -11.56 26.37 9.46
N HIS A 141 -11.41 26.33 8.13
CA HIS A 141 -12.10 27.24 7.23
C HIS A 141 -13.22 26.52 6.49
N ARG A 142 -14.47 26.69 6.96
CA ARG A 142 -15.66 26.11 6.30
C ARG A 142 -15.89 26.59 4.87
N SER A 143 -15.26 27.69 4.46
CA SER A 143 -15.31 28.24 3.11
C SER A 143 -14.32 27.59 2.14
N LEU A 144 -13.33 26.82 2.61
CA LEU A 144 -12.38 26.15 1.73
C LEU A 144 -13.06 25.00 0.99
N ASP A 145 -12.77 24.90 -0.31
CA ASP A 145 -13.34 23.88 -1.16
C ASP A 145 -12.94 22.47 -0.66
N PRO A 146 -13.89 21.58 -0.31
CA PRO A 146 -13.62 20.20 0.07
C PRO A 146 -12.73 19.42 -0.90
N ASN A 147 -12.69 19.84 -2.17
CA ASN A 147 -11.87 19.26 -3.21
C ASN A 147 -10.37 19.45 -3.00
N VAL A 148 -9.96 20.50 -2.29
CA VAL A 148 -8.54 20.74 -1.95
C VAL A 148 -8.02 19.60 -1.08
N ARG A 149 -8.84 19.07 -0.17
CA ARG A 149 -8.47 17.91 0.65
C ARG A 149 -8.19 16.67 -0.19
N LEU A 150 -8.96 16.43 -1.25
CA LEU A 150 -8.76 15.29 -2.13
C LEU A 150 -7.53 15.48 -3.01
N LEU A 151 -7.36 16.67 -3.59
CA LEU A 151 -6.23 16.97 -4.46
C LEU A 151 -4.90 16.94 -3.68
N VAL A 152 -4.80 17.73 -2.61
CA VAL A 152 -3.55 17.95 -1.89
C VAL A 152 -3.34 16.88 -0.82
N GLY A 153 -4.35 16.59 -0.01
CA GLY A 153 -4.23 15.65 1.10
C GLY A 153 -4.13 14.21 0.61
N THR A 154 -5.21 13.70 0.01
CA THR A 154 -5.27 12.31 -0.47
C THR A 154 -4.38 12.09 -1.69
N GLY A 155 -4.41 12.99 -2.67
CA GLY A 155 -3.64 12.89 -3.91
C GLY A 155 -2.15 13.15 -3.67
N THR A 156 -1.77 14.43 -3.58
CA THR A 156 -0.35 14.83 -3.58
C THR A 156 0.43 14.31 -2.39
N LEU A 157 0.02 14.64 -1.17
CA LEU A 157 0.76 14.25 0.02
C LEU A 157 0.65 12.75 0.28
N GLY A 158 -0.51 12.15 0.00
CA GLY A 158 -0.69 10.70 0.05
C GLY A 158 0.26 9.93 -0.88
N ALA A 159 0.43 10.38 -2.13
CA ALA A 159 1.33 9.73 -3.11
C ALA A 159 2.81 10.11 -2.96
N PHE A 160 3.09 11.26 -2.32
CA PHE A 160 4.44 11.69 -1.95
C PHE A 160 5.02 10.84 -0.81
N THR A 161 4.20 10.49 0.18
CA THR A 161 4.60 9.56 1.25
C THR A 161 4.49 8.10 0.79
N THR A 162 5.30 7.20 1.36
CA THR A 162 5.31 5.78 0.99
C THR A 162 5.61 4.86 2.17
N TYR A 163 4.68 3.97 2.47
CA TYR A 163 4.90 2.87 3.42
C TYR A 163 5.52 1.64 2.73
N SER A 164 5.15 1.37 1.48
CA SER A 164 5.64 0.20 0.75
C SER A 164 7.15 0.27 0.52
N THR A 165 7.70 1.45 0.23
CA THR A 165 9.16 1.63 0.10
C THR A 165 9.85 1.39 1.44
N LEU A 166 9.33 1.96 2.54
CA LEU A 166 9.85 1.71 3.88
C LEU A 166 9.88 0.21 4.20
N ALA A 167 8.83 -0.53 3.87
CA ALA A 167 8.76 -1.97 4.12
C ALA A 167 9.82 -2.74 3.33
N VAL A 168 10.05 -2.41 2.05
CA VAL A 168 11.10 -3.00 1.22
C VAL A 168 12.49 -2.70 1.81
N GLU A 169 12.75 -1.45 2.18
CA GLU A 169 14.03 -1.05 2.76
C GLU A 169 14.30 -1.73 4.11
N VAL A 170 13.27 -1.96 4.92
CA VAL A 170 13.37 -2.76 6.14
C VAL A 170 13.75 -4.21 5.81
N THR A 171 13.15 -4.81 4.78
CA THR A 171 13.52 -6.17 4.37
C THR A 171 14.95 -6.25 3.82
N ASP A 172 15.40 -5.23 3.08
CA ASP A 172 16.78 -5.15 2.58
C ASP A 172 17.79 -5.01 3.72
N LEU A 173 17.48 -4.19 4.73
CA LEU A 173 18.30 -4.05 5.94
C LEU A 173 18.37 -5.34 6.75
N LEU A 174 17.28 -6.09 6.85
CA LEU A 174 17.25 -7.41 7.48
C LEU A 174 18.11 -8.40 6.72
N ALA A 175 18.00 -8.45 5.39
CA ALA A 175 18.83 -9.31 4.54
C ALA A 175 20.33 -8.96 4.66
N ALA A 176 20.65 -7.69 4.89
CA ALA A 176 22.01 -7.22 5.16
C ALA A 176 22.50 -7.46 6.60
N GLY A 177 21.69 -8.08 7.48
CA GLY A 177 22.03 -8.35 8.88
C GLY A 177 22.06 -7.12 9.79
N ARG A 178 21.51 -5.98 9.35
CA ARG A 178 21.61 -4.68 10.04
C ARG A 178 20.46 -4.44 11.02
N VAL A 179 20.30 -5.34 11.98
CA VAL A 179 19.16 -5.33 12.93
C VAL A 179 19.03 -4.01 13.70
N GLY A 180 20.15 -3.42 14.14
CA GLY A 180 20.12 -2.11 14.82
C GLY A 180 19.53 -0.99 13.96
N THR A 181 19.90 -0.97 12.67
CA THR A 181 19.36 0.00 11.70
C THR A 181 17.88 -0.24 11.42
N VAL A 182 17.43 -1.50 11.36
CA VAL A 182 16.01 -1.85 11.18
C VAL A 182 15.16 -1.27 12.31
N VAL A 183 15.59 -1.46 13.56
CA VAL A 183 14.88 -0.94 14.73
C VAL A 183 14.86 0.58 14.70
N LEU A 184 16.02 1.21 14.48
CA LEU A 184 16.13 2.66 14.43
C LEU A 184 15.26 3.25 13.30
N TYR A 185 15.29 2.68 12.10
CA TYR A 185 14.54 3.17 10.96
C TYR A 185 13.04 2.98 11.13
N SER A 186 12.59 1.79 11.57
CA SER A 186 11.17 1.49 11.75
C SER A 186 10.54 2.35 12.86
N VAL A 187 11.16 2.35 14.05
CA VAL A 187 10.66 3.10 15.20
C VAL A 187 10.84 4.60 14.98
N GLY A 188 12.00 5.00 14.44
CA GLY A 188 12.30 6.39 14.12
C GLY A 188 11.33 6.97 13.11
N SER A 189 11.02 6.26 12.03
CA SER A 189 10.06 6.74 11.01
C SER A 189 8.66 6.93 11.58
N LEU A 190 8.17 5.95 12.36
CA LEU A 190 6.83 6.04 12.96
C LEU A 190 6.78 7.16 14.01
N GLY A 191 7.76 7.20 14.91
CA GLY A 191 7.83 8.21 15.96
C GLY A 191 8.00 9.62 15.40
N ALA A 192 8.95 9.82 14.48
CA ALA A 192 9.17 11.11 13.84
C ALA A 192 7.97 11.54 13.00
N GLY A 193 7.31 10.62 12.28
CA GLY A 193 6.08 10.91 11.54
C GLY A 193 4.94 11.40 12.42
N ILE A 194 4.73 10.76 13.58
CA ILE A 194 3.72 11.19 14.56
C ILE A 194 4.08 12.58 15.12
N LEU A 195 5.32 12.79 15.55
CA LEU A 195 5.77 14.08 16.08
C LEU A 195 5.67 15.20 15.03
N ALA A 196 6.02 14.90 13.78
CA ALA A 196 5.88 15.79 12.66
C ALA A 196 4.40 16.15 12.39
N ALA A 197 3.50 15.19 12.44
CA ALA A 197 2.07 15.46 12.32
C ALA A 197 1.55 16.35 13.46
N LEU A 198 1.96 16.10 14.71
CA LEU A 198 1.60 16.95 15.86
C LEU A 198 2.13 18.39 15.70
N ALA A 199 3.37 18.54 15.24
CA ALA A 199 3.94 19.83 14.92
C ALA A 199 3.15 20.52 13.79
N GLY A 200 2.77 19.76 12.75
CA GLY A 200 1.96 20.25 11.64
C GLY A 200 0.59 20.77 12.09
N ILE A 201 -0.10 20.05 12.98
CA ILE A 201 -1.37 20.50 13.59
C ILE A 201 -1.16 21.82 14.34
N THR A 202 -0.11 21.89 15.15
CA THR A 202 0.20 23.09 15.94
C THR A 202 0.44 24.30 15.03
N VAL A 203 1.24 24.12 13.97
CA VAL A 203 1.48 25.17 12.96
C VAL A 203 0.19 25.53 12.23
N GLY A 204 -0.61 24.54 11.84
CA GLY A 204 -1.91 24.76 11.19
C GLY A 204 -2.83 25.64 12.02
N HIS A 205 -2.94 25.40 13.32
CA HIS A 205 -3.71 26.25 14.22
C HIS A 205 -3.17 27.68 14.32
N ARG A 206 -1.84 27.86 14.32
CA ARG A 206 -1.23 29.19 14.33
C ARG A 206 -1.52 29.98 13.05
N LEU A 207 -1.48 29.31 11.89
CA LEU A 207 -1.81 29.92 10.60
C LEU A 207 -3.27 30.37 10.53
N VAL A 208 -4.19 29.61 11.14
CA VAL A 208 -5.60 29.99 11.26
C VAL A 208 -5.78 31.16 12.23
N GLY A 209 -5.14 31.11 13.41
CA GLY A 209 -5.32 32.12 14.46
C GLY A 209 -4.68 33.48 14.17
N GLY A 210 -3.56 33.51 13.41
CA GLY A 210 -2.86 34.75 13.06
C GLY A 210 -3.57 35.62 12.02
N GLY A 211 -4.50 35.05 11.23
CA GLY A 211 -5.24 35.79 10.20
C GLY A 211 -6.35 36.71 10.72
N ASN A 212 -6.80 36.54 11.96
CA ASN A 212 -7.92 37.30 12.54
C ASN A 212 -7.48 38.52 13.38
N GLY A 213 -6.18 38.79 13.51
CA GLY A 213 -5.64 39.80 14.42
C GLY A 213 -5.36 41.20 13.84
N SER A 214 -5.53 41.42 12.53
CA SER A 214 -5.08 42.65 11.85
C SER A 214 -6.21 43.55 11.30
N ALA A 215 -7.47 43.27 11.63
CA ALA A 215 -8.62 44.04 11.14
C ALA A 215 -9.29 44.96 12.19
N GLY A 216 -8.72 45.10 13.40
CA GLY A 216 -9.37 45.78 14.54
C GLY A 216 -8.82 47.16 14.96
N ASP A 217 -7.58 47.53 14.61
CA ASP A 217 -6.91 48.70 15.20
C ASP A 217 -6.92 49.94 14.28
N GLY A 218 -8.07 50.30 13.71
CA GLY A 218 -8.17 51.39 12.73
C GLY A 218 -9.39 52.29 12.80
N ALA A 219 -10.18 52.25 13.88
CA ALA A 219 -11.31 53.16 14.06
C ALA A 219 -11.37 53.64 15.52
N ALA A 220 -10.59 54.67 15.82
CA ALA A 220 -10.74 55.55 16.96
C ALA A 220 -10.70 56.99 16.47
#